data_AF-A0A2T4ANB6-F1
#
_entry.id   AF-A0A2T4ANB6-F1
#
_cell.length_a   1.000
_cell.length_b   1.000
_cell.length_c   1.000
_cell.angle_alpha   90.00
_cell.angle_beta   90.00
_cell.angle_gamma   90.00
#
_symmetry.space_group_name_H-M   'P 1'
#
loop_
_entity.id
_entity.type
_entity.pdbx_description
1 polymer ?
#
loop_
_entity_poly.entity_id
_entity_poly.type
_entity_poly.pdbx_seq_one_letter_code
_entity_poly.pdbx_strand_id
1 'polypeptide(L)'
;MILKRLADLIYYSKERDAQELSRQKCAFATVSREWQVFFERWTFRHLTLHQSDLTEFGKIMQDDNNRRMSVKFICLRIQLPEYDCKKCKKGESPKEIRANQRLFTTAVWELFSILSQWEQHGEVGLEISVHSPSDALHYCQELKSRIHRRANIPPKYSKPRKRGKATHGWNRGIQIDNPPDGAKLRVFGHPKGLGFDLRTSVARKLGTLPEVKVVTWLLIRRQFYRHFSVPKALGPMIKSLPRLEHLSYEPWRG
;
A
#
# COMPACT_ATOMS: atom_id res chain seq x y z
N MET A 1 -3.53 -3.74 -38.76
CA MET A 1 -2.19 -3.96 -38.14
C MET A 1 -2.12 -3.71 -36.63
N ILE A 2 -2.99 -2.89 -36.02
CA ILE A 2 -2.95 -2.59 -34.57
C ILE A 2 -3.54 -3.72 -33.68
N LEU A 3 -4.58 -4.41 -34.17
CA LEU A 3 -5.23 -5.52 -33.45
C LEU A 3 -4.30 -6.72 -33.18
N LYS A 4 -3.33 -6.99 -34.07
CA LYS A 4 -2.35 -8.08 -33.90
C LYS A 4 -1.35 -7.77 -32.78
N ARG A 5 -0.90 -6.51 -32.68
CA ARG A 5 -0.06 -6.03 -31.56
C ARG A 5 -0.78 -6.08 -30.21
N LEU A 6 -2.10 -5.84 -30.18
CA LEU A 6 -2.92 -5.93 -28.97
C LEU A 6 -3.08 -7.39 -28.50
N ALA A 7 -3.18 -8.35 -29.41
CA ALA A 7 -3.22 -9.78 -29.07
C ALA A 7 -1.87 -10.28 -28.54
N ASP A 8 -0.76 -9.85 -29.14
CA ASP A 8 0.60 -10.24 -28.71
C ASP A 8 0.97 -9.69 -27.32
N LEU A 9 0.44 -8.53 -26.94
CA LEU A 9 0.61 -7.93 -25.60
C LEU A 9 -0.14 -8.65 -24.47
N ILE A 10 -1.17 -9.45 -24.81
CA ILE A 10 -1.96 -10.20 -23.84
C ILE A 10 -1.33 -11.59 -23.56
N TYR A 11 -0.59 -12.15 -24.52
CA TYR A 11 -0.23 -13.58 -24.51
C TYR A 11 1.14 -13.93 -23.87
N TYR A 12 2.03 -12.97 -23.61
CA TYR A 12 3.33 -13.24 -22.97
C TYR A 12 3.60 -12.29 -21.80
N SER A 13 3.93 -12.78 -20.59
CA SER A 13 4.35 -11.88 -19.49
C SER A 13 5.59 -12.31 -18.70
N LYS A 14 6.61 -11.44 -18.76
CA LYS A 14 7.64 -11.23 -17.72
C LYS A 14 7.48 -9.82 -17.15
N GLU A 15 7.86 -9.61 -15.89
CA GLU A 15 7.53 -8.41 -15.08
C GLU A 15 7.98 -7.04 -15.64
N ARG A 16 8.94 -6.98 -16.57
CA ARG A 16 9.33 -5.73 -17.25
C ARG A 16 8.24 -5.21 -18.20
N ASP A 17 7.42 -6.10 -18.74
CA ASP A 17 6.43 -5.77 -19.76
C ASP A 17 5.15 -5.18 -19.13
N ALA A 18 4.86 -5.47 -17.86
CA ALA A 18 3.65 -4.96 -17.20
C ALA A 18 3.71 -3.44 -16.95
N GLN A 19 4.90 -2.88 -16.67
CA GLN A 19 5.10 -1.43 -16.57
C GLN A 19 5.04 -0.76 -17.94
N GLU A 20 5.63 -1.39 -18.95
CA GLU A 20 5.63 -0.89 -20.32
C GLU A 20 4.22 -0.90 -20.94
N LEU A 21 3.49 -2.01 -20.77
CA LEU A 21 2.09 -2.13 -21.16
C LEU A 21 1.20 -1.12 -20.42
N SER A 22 1.46 -0.84 -19.14
CA SER A 22 0.75 0.19 -18.39
C SER A 22 1.02 1.58 -18.96
N ARG A 23 2.27 1.89 -19.33
CA ARG A 23 2.64 3.18 -19.97
C ARG A 23 1.99 3.34 -21.34
N GLN A 24 2.00 2.28 -22.15
CA GLN A 24 1.37 2.29 -23.47
C GLN A 24 -0.15 2.49 -23.36
N LYS A 25 -0.82 1.83 -22.40
CA LYS A 25 -2.24 2.05 -22.13
C LYS A 25 -2.55 3.49 -21.71
N CYS A 26 -1.70 4.10 -20.88
CA CYS A 26 -1.84 5.51 -20.52
C CYS A 26 -1.66 6.44 -21.72
N ALA A 27 -0.69 6.15 -22.60
CA ALA A 27 -0.48 6.93 -23.82
C ALA A 27 -1.66 6.81 -24.80
N PHE A 28 -2.31 5.66 -24.86
CA PHE A 28 -3.52 5.49 -25.67
C PHE A 28 -4.72 6.27 -25.11
N ALA A 29 -4.81 6.43 -23.79
CA ALA A 29 -5.87 7.22 -23.17
C ALA A 29 -5.82 8.72 -23.55
N THR A 30 -4.71 9.22 -24.09
CA THR A 30 -4.59 10.63 -24.50
C THR A 30 -4.94 10.88 -25.97
N VAL A 31 -5.29 9.84 -26.75
CA VAL A 31 -5.49 9.95 -28.21
C VAL A 31 -6.85 10.56 -28.56
N SER A 32 -7.92 10.12 -27.91
CA SER A 32 -9.29 10.62 -28.10
C SER A 32 -10.13 10.39 -26.84
N ARG A 33 -11.32 10.99 -26.76
CA ARG A 33 -12.23 10.77 -25.61
C ARG A 33 -12.73 9.33 -25.52
N GLU A 34 -13.01 8.70 -26.66
CA GLU A 34 -13.44 7.30 -26.73
C GLU A 34 -12.32 6.37 -26.24
N TRP A 35 -11.08 6.64 -26.64
CA TRP A 35 -9.91 5.89 -26.20
C TRP A 35 -9.64 6.14 -24.72
N GLN A 36 -9.78 7.38 -24.27
CA GLN A 36 -9.69 7.73 -22.85
C GLN A 36 -10.64 6.86 -22.02
N VAL A 37 -11.94 6.88 -22.30
CA VAL A 37 -12.94 6.08 -21.58
C VAL A 37 -12.60 4.58 -21.62
N PHE A 38 -12.21 4.07 -22.79
CA PHE A 38 -11.90 2.66 -22.95
C PHE A 38 -10.67 2.22 -22.13
N PHE A 39 -9.56 2.95 -22.21
CA PHE A 39 -8.30 2.59 -21.55
C PHE A 39 -8.29 2.95 -20.06
N GLU A 40 -8.95 4.02 -19.65
CA GLU A 40 -9.08 4.41 -18.24
C GLU A 40 -9.81 3.34 -17.42
N ARG A 41 -10.81 2.66 -17.99
CA ARG A 41 -11.52 1.55 -17.33
C ARG A 41 -10.59 0.42 -16.88
N TRP A 42 -9.55 0.13 -17.65
CA TRP A 42 -8.55 -0.89 -17.31
C TRP A 42 -7.45 -0.35 -16.41
N THR A 43 -7.06 0.91 -16.65
CA THR A 43 -5.94 1.55 -15.94
C THR A 43 -6.32 1.86 -14.49
N PHE A 44 -7.53 2.35 -14.24
CA PHE A 44 -8.02 2.66 -12.90
C PHE A 44 -8.54 1.45 -12.13
N ARG A 45 -8.66 0.28 -12.76
CA ARG A 45 -9.21 -0.91 -12.12
C ARG A 45 -8.50 -1.29 -10.82
N HIS A 46 -7.16 -1.21 -10.82
CA HIS A 46 -6.33 -1.52 -9.66
C HIS A 46 -5.29 -0.43 -9.45
N LEU A 47 -5.40 0.29 -8.34
CA LEU A 47 -4.52 1.38 -8.00
C LEU A 47 -3.60 0.99 -6.85
N THR A 48 -2.34 1.39 -6.94
CA THR A 48 -1.41 1.38 -5.82
C THR A 48 -1.00 2.81 -5.59
N LEU A 49 -1.42 3.37 -4.45
CA LEU A 49 -1.24 4.77 -4.11
C LEU A 49 -0.18 4.89 -3.02
N HIS A 50 0.79 5.77 -3.23
CA HIS A 50 1.65 6.26 -2.16
C HIS A 50 0.95 7.42 -1.44
N GLN A 51 1.33 7.71 -0.18
CA GLN A 51 0.71 8.83 0.55
C GLN A 51 0.89 10.20 -0.14
N SER A 52 1.92 10.37 -0.97
CA SER A 52 2.11 11.59 -1.79
C SER A 52 1.11 11.73 -2.93
N ASP A 53 0.49 10.63 -3.35
CA ASP A 53 -0.36 10.59 -4.53
C ASP A 53 -1.80 11.00 -4.20
N LEU A 54 -2.16 11.06 -2.91
CA LEU A 54 -3.54 11.23 -2.45
C LEU A 54 -4.16 12.55 -2.91
N THR A 55 -3.40 13.65 -2.87
CA THR A 55 -3.90 14.96 -3.33
C THR A 55 -4.24 14.92 -4.82
N GLU A 56 -3.37 14.35 -5.65
CA GLU A 56 -3.59 14.29 -7.09
C GLU A 56 -4.65 13.24 -7.47
N PHE A 57 -4.65 12.09 -6.79
CA PHE A 57 -5.69 11.08 -6.89
C PHE A 57 -7.07 11.68 -6.62
N GLY A 58 -7.21 12.48 -5.56
CA GLY A 58 -8.45 13.19 -5.24
C GLY A 58 -8.94 14.07 -6.39
N LYS A 59 -8.04 14.87 -6.99
CA LYS A 59 -8.36 15.74 -8.13
C LYS A 59 -8.75 14.95 -9.39
N ILE A 60 -8.02 13.88 -9.71
CA ILE A 60 -8.29 13.04 -10.89
C ILE A 60 -9.66 12.36 -10.79
N MET A 61 -10.04 11.98 -9.57
CA MET A 61 -11.33 11.35 -9.27
C MET A 61 -12.43 12.38 -9.01
N GLN A 62 -12.11 13.67 -8.98
CA GLN A 62 -13.08 14.73 -8.80
C GLN A 62 -13.96 14.82 -10.06
N ASP A 63 -15.28 14.82 -9.84
CA ASP A 63 -16.33 15.01 -10.85
C ASP A 63 -16.39 14.03 -12.04
N ASP A 64 -15.69 12.88 -11.97
CA ASP A 64 -15.78 11.83 -13.00
C ASP A 64 -16.27 10.50 -12.43
N ASN A 65 -17.58 10.25 -12.57
CA ASN A 65 -18.19 9.03 -12.07
C ASN A 65 -17.72 7.78 -12.83
N ASN A 66 -17.34 7.90 -14.11
CA ASN A 66 -16.87 6.76 -14.91
C ASN A 66 -15.52 6.24 -14.38
N ARG A 67 -14.62 7.15 -14.01
CA ARG A 67 -13.35 6.80 -13.36
C ARG A 67 -13.57 6.13 -12.02
N ARG A 68 -14.41 6.72 -11.16
CA ARG A 68 -14.78 6.15 -9.84
C ARG A 68 -15.33 4.73 -9.98
N MET A 69 -16.28 4.52 -10.90
CA MET A 69 -16.91 3.22 -11.18
C MET A 69 -15.93 2.18 -11.73
N SER A 70 -14.86 2.63 -12.38
CA SER A 70 -13.81 1.78 -12.92
C SER A 70 -12.89 1.21 -11.83
N VAL A 71 -12.73 1.91 -10.71
CA VAL A 71 -11.88 1.46 -9.59
C VAL A 71 -12.52 0.26 -8.90
N LYS A 72 -11.77 -0.84 -8.82
CA LYS A 72 -12.18 -2.07 -8.12
C LYS A 72 -11.29 -2.41 -6.94
N PHE A 73 -10.06 -1.89 -6.93
CA PHE A 73 -9.12 -2.16 -5.85
C PHE A 73 -8.14 -1.01 -5.66
N ILE A 74 -7.90 -0.64 -4.41
CA ILE A 74 -6.93 0.38 -4.00
C ILE A 74 -5.99 -0.26 -2.99
N CYS A 75 -4.69 -0.24 -3.26
CA CYS A 75 -3.64 -0.54 -2.30
C CYS A 75 -3.00 0.78 -1.85
N LEU A 76 -3.33 1.24 -0.65
CA LEU A 76 -2.65 2.36 -0.02
C LEU A 76 -1.34 1.87 0.60
N ARG A 77 -0.21 2.32 0.04
CA ARG A 77 1.14 1.96 0.47
C ARG A 77 1.79 3.14 1.16
N ILE A 78 1.81 3.06 2.48
CA ILE A 78 2.35 4.09 3.36
C ILE A 78 3.82 3.80 3.64
N GLN A 79 4.69 4.72 3.25
CA GLN A 79 6.12 4.65 3.58
C GLN A 79 6.45 5.47 4.83
N LEU A 80 6.98 4.81 5.85
CA LEU A 80 7.53 5.44 7.04
C LEU A 80 8.96 5.93 6.77
N PRO A 81 9.46 6.90 7.57
CA PRO A 81 10.82 7.41 7.42
C PRO A 81 11.89 6.31 7.49
N GLU A 82 12.89 6.44 6.63
CA GLU A 82 14.05 5.54 6.64
C GLU A 82 14.88 5.67 7.92
N TYR A 83 15.65 4.62 8.20
CA TYR A 83 16.62 4.61 9.29
C TYR A 83 17.91 3.86 8.91
N ASP A 84 18.99 4.29 9.55
CA ASP A 84 20.33 3.75 9.35
C ASP A 84 20.66 2.60 10.33
N CYS A 85 21.87 2.05 10.17
CA CYS A 85 22.36 0.95 11.00
C CYS A 85 22.55 1.34 12.48
N LYS A 86 22.65 2.65 12.80
CA LYS A 86 22.75 3.11 14.19
C LYS A 86 21.46 2.84 14.98
N LYS A 87 20.33 2.72 14.26
CA LYS A 87 19.00 2.48 14.83
C LYS A 87 18.43 1.09 14.52
N CYS A 88 18.99 0.34 13.57
CA CYS A 88 18.39 -0.89 13.07
C CYS A 88 18.26 -2.02 14.11
N LYS A 89 18.99 -1.95 15.23
CA LYS A 89 18.89 -2.89 16.37
C LYS A 89 18.03 -2.37 17.52
N LYS A 90 17.38 -1.20 17.37
CA LYS A 90 16.61 -0.54 18.43
C LYS A 90 15.17 -0.38 17.99
N GLY A 91 14.23 -0.54 18.92
CA GLY A 91 12.85 -0.17 18.70
C GLY A 91 12.69 1.32 18.37
N GLU A 92 11.52 1.70 17.90
CA GLU A 92 11.21 3.10 17.61
C GLU A 92 11.22 3.95 18.89
N SER A 93 11.87 5.12 18.81
CA SER A 93 11.80 6.11 19.90
C SER A 93 10.40 6.73 20.00
N PRO A 94 10.01 7.33 21.14
CA PRO A 94 8.73 8.03 21.28
C PRO A 94 8.49 9.15 20.26
N LYS A 95 9.56 9.75 19.72
CA LYS A 95 9.47 10.75 18.64
C LYS A 95 9.14 10.08 17.31
N GLU A 96 9.81 8.96 16.98
CA GLU A 96 9.55 8.17 15.77
C GLU A 96 8.13 7.59 15.79
N ILE A 97 7.69 7.01 16.91
CA ILE A 97 6.32 6.48 17.06
C ILE A 97 5.29 7.57 16.75
N ARG A 98 5.42 8.76 17.34
CA ARG A 98 4.51 9.88 17.08
C ARG A 98 4.56 10.34 15.61
N ALA A 99 5.74 10.42 15.01
CA ALA A 99 5.87 10.79 13.61
C ALA A 99 5.17 9.77 12.69
N ASN A 100 5.39 8.48 12.94
CA ASN A 100 4.81 7.38 12.16
C ASN A 100 3.29 7.34 12.30
N GLN A 101 2.76 7.52 13.52
CA GLN A 101 1.31 7.61 13.73
C GLN A 101 0.70 8.81 13.01
N ARG A 102 1.35 9.98 13.00
CA ARG A 102 0.84 11.16 12.28
C ARG A 102 0.79 10.94 10.77
N LEU A 103 1.85 10.35 10.19
CA LEU A 103 1.90 10.05 8.77
C LEU A 103 0.83 9.02 8.39
N PHE A 104 0.71 7.94 9.16
CA PHE A 104 -0.34 6.94 9.00
C PHE A 104 -1.74 7.54 9.07
N THR A 105 -2.00 8.35 10.09
CA THR A 105 -3.30 9.03 10.27
C THR A 105 -3.62 9.92 9.09
N THR A 106 -2.65 10.72 8.65
CA THR A 106 -2.86 11.67 7.56
C THR A 106 -3.24 10.95 6.28
N ALA A 107 -2.46 9.93 5.88
CA ALA A 107 -2.71 9.18 4.67
C ALA A 107 -4.06 8.44 4.68
N VAL A 108 -4.42 7.78 5.79
CA VAL A 108 -5.70 7.07 5.88
C VAL A 108 -6.88 8.03 5.89
N TRP A 109 -6.82 9.11 6.66
CA TRP A 109 -7.91 10.07 6.75
C TRP A 109 -8.12 10.83 5.44
N GLU A 110 -7.05 11.19 4.74
CA GLU A 110 -7.14 11.80 3.40
C GLU A 110 -7.78 10.84 2.39
N LEU A 111 -7.35 9.56 2.35
CA LEU A 111 -7.98 8.58 1.47
C LEU A 111 -9.46 8.39 1.81
N PHE A 112 -9.82 8.24 3.09
CA PHE A 112 -11.21 8.09 3.50
C PHE A 112 -12.04 9.32 3.15
N SER A 113 -11.48 10.53 3.27
CA SER A 113 -12.13 11.77 2.84
C SER A 113 -12.37 11.83 1.33
N ILE A 114 -11.52 11.22 0.52
CA ILE A 114 -11.72 11.15 -0.94
C ILE A 114 -12.82 10.12 -1.26
N LEU A 115 -12.72 8.92 -0.68
CA LEU A 115 -13.65 7.83 -0.95
C LEU A 115 -15.05 8.07 -0.36
N SER A 116 -15.18 8.90 0.68
CA SER A 116 -16.48 9.26 1.25
C SER A 116 -17.33 10.12 0.31
N GLN A 117 -16.72 10.73 -0.71
CA GLN A 117 -17.41 11.52 -1.73
C GLN A 117 -17.94 10.68 -2.89
N TRP A 118 -17.63 9.38 -2.93
CA TRP A 118 -18.05 8.51 -4.02
C TRP A 118 -19.49 8.02 -3.78
N GLU A 119 -20.26 7.90 -4.86
CA GLU A 119 -21.64 7.41 -4.81
C GLU A 119 -21.69 5.97 -4.28
N GLN A 120 -22.85 5.53 -3.76
CA GLN A 120 -23.01 4.17 -3.21
C GLN A 120 -22.90 3.05 -4.26
N HIS A 121 -22.73 3.38 -5.54
CA HIS A 121 -22.60 2.40 -6.60
C HIS A 121 -21.14 1.99 -6.77
N GLY A 122 -20.85 0.70 -6.61
CA GLY A 122 -19.52 0.14 -6.74
C GLY A 122 -19.05 -0.62 -5.51
N GLU A 123 -18.14 -1.56 -5.76
CA GLU A 123 -17.45 -2.37 -4.76
C GLU A 123 -15.95 -2.16 -4.94
N VAL A 124 -15.32 -1.63 -3.90
CA VAL A 124 -13.89 -1.36 -3.87
C VAL A 124 -13.25 -2.21 -2.80
N GLY A 125 -12.25 -3.00 -3.17
CA GLY A 125 -11.33 -3.58 -2.22
C GLY A 125 -10.27 -2.57 -1.79
N LEU A 126 -10.07 -2.42 -0.49
CA LEU A 126 -9.06 -1.55 0.09
C LEU A 126 -8.00 -2.40 0.80
N GLU A 127 -6.76 -2.29 0.34
CA GLU A 127 -5.60 -2.81 1.03
C GLU A 127 -4.79 -1.67 1.65
N ILE A 128 -4.41 -1.80 2.91
CA ILE A 128 -3.52 -0.85 3.59
C ILE A 128 -2.22 -1.56 3.97
N SER A 129 -1.11 -1.00 3.50
CA SER A 129 0.24 -1.51 3.78
C SER A 129 1.13 -0.40 4.33
N VAL A 130 1.92 -0.70 5.35
CA VAL A 130 2.83 0.27 6.00
C VAL A 130 4.19 -0.38 6.18
N HIS A 131 5.26 0.31 5.76
CA HIS A 131 6.64 -0.16 5.94
C HIS A 131 7.62 1.02 5.91
N SER A 132 8.83 0.83 6.43
CA SER A 132 9.96 1.72 6.13
C SER A 132 10.74 1.14 4.95
N PRO A 133 11.15 1.91 3.93
CA PRO A 133 11.98 1.38 2.84
C PRO A 133 13.26 0.70 3.33
N SER A 134 13.84 1.21 4.42
CA SER A 134 15.03 0.67 5.07
C SER A 134 14.82 -0.68 5.77
N ASP A 135 13.58 -1.13 6.03
CA ASP A 135 13.34 -2.44 6.69
C ASP A 135 14.01 -3.58 5.93
N ALA A 136 13.93 -3.51 4.60
CA ALA A 136 14.52 -4.48 3.69
C ALA A 136 16.04 -4.34 3.54
N LEU A 137 16.67 -3.30 4.08
CA LEU A 137 18.12 -3.07 3.99
C LEU A 137 18.89 -3.64 5.20
N HIS A 138 18.19 -4.02 6.26
CA HIS A 138 18.78 -4.47 7.52
C HIS A 138 18.53 -5.97 7.77
N TYR A 139 17.84 -6.31 8.86
CA TYR A 139 17.61 -7.70 9.29
C TYR A 139 16.49 -8.42 8.53
N CYS A 140 15.62 -7.68 7.84
CA CYS A 140 14.45 -8.22 7.13
C CYS A 140 14.63 -8.15 5.60
N GLN A 141 15.77 -8.63 5.08
CA GLN A 141 16.11 -8.52 3.65
C GLN A 141 15.15 -9.28 2.72
N GLU A 142 14.42 -10.27 3.23
CA GLU A 142 13.33 -10.96 2.54
C GLU A 142 12.23 -10.01 2.06
N LEU A 143 12.05 -8.88 2.75
CA LEU A 143 11.05 -7.86 2.40
C LEU A 143 11.39 -7.13 1.09
N LYS A 144 12.64 -7.17 0.58
CA LYS A 144 13.02 -6.51 -0.69
C LYS A 144 12.11 -6.92 -1.84
N SER A 145 11.83 -8.21 -1.95
CA SER A 145 10.93 -8.77 -2.97
C SER A 145 9.48 -8.31 -2.83
N ARG A 146 9.08 -7.92 -1.61
CA ARG A 146 7.72 -7.53 -1.25
C ARG A 146 7.48 -6.05 -1.45
N ILE A 147 8.46 -5.19 -1.17
CA ILE A 147 8.35 -3.73 -1.35
C ILE A 147 8.06 -3.37 -2.81
N HIS A 148 8.69 -4.06 -3.76
CA HIS A 148 8.53 -3.78 -5.19
C HIS A 148 7.35 -4.52 -5.85
N ARG A 149 6.59 -5.31 -5.09
CA ARG A 149 5.50 -6.13 -5.64
C ARG A 149 4.21 -5.32 -5.80
N ARG A 150 3.52 -5.45 -6.94
CA ARG A 150 2.10 -5.03 -7.06
C ARG A 150 1.21 -6.07 -6.37
N ALA A 151 0.10 -5.62 -5.77
CA ALA A 151 -0.81 -6.46 -4.96
C ALA A 151 -1.34 -7.73 -5.66
N ASN A 152 -1.29 -7.79 -7.01
CA ASN A 152 -1.89 -8.86 -7.81
C ASN A 152 -0.90 -9.86 -8.44
N ILE A 153 0.38 -9.83 -8.10
CA ILE A 153 1.37 -10.73 -8.72
C ILE A 153 1.77 -11.82 -7.71
N PRO A 154 1.47 -13.11 -7.94
CA PRO A 154 1.86 -14.17 -7.03
C PRO A 154 3.40 -14.29 -6.93
N PRO A 155 3.90 -14.81 -5.79
CA PRO A 155 4.95 -15.82 -5.70
C PRO A 155 6.02 -16.09 -6.76
N LYS A 156 6.47 -15.21 -7.67
CA LYS A 156 7.56 -15.63 -8.58
C LYS A 156 8.81 -15.93 -7.76
N TYR A 157 9.27 -17.19 -7.83
CA TYR A 157 10.57 -17.62 -7.33
C TYR A 157 11.65 -16.77 -8.03
N SER A 158 12.04 -15.67 -7.40
CA SER A 158 13.16 -14.87 -7.87
C SER A 158 14.44 -15.63 -7.53
N LYS A 159 15.17 -16.09 -8.55
CA LYS A 159 16.51 -16.65 -8.35
C LYS A 159 17.34 -15.64 -7.53
N PRO A 160 18.06 -16.07 -6.48
CA PRO A 160 18.80 -15.17 -5.60
C PRO A 160 19.77 -14.32 -6.44
N ARG A 161 19.54 -13.00 -6.46
CA ARG A 161 20.45 -12.06 -7.13
C ARG A 161 21.76 -11.95 -6.34
N LYS A 162 22.86 -11.77 -7.08
CA LYS A 162 24.27 -11.93 -6.72
C LYS A 162 24.70 -11.47 -5.30
N ARG A 163 25.31 -12.43 -4.58
CA ARG A 163 26.50 -12.38 -3.68
C ARG A 163 26.84 -11.01 -3.04
N GLY A 164 26.09 -10.62 -2.01
CA GLY A 164 26.52 -9.58 -1.05
C GLY A 164 27.37 -10.17 0.08
N LYS A 165 28.20 -9.33 0.73
CA LYS A 165 28.89 -9.67 1.99
C LYS A 165 27.85 -10.02 3.07
N ALA A 166 28.23 -10.89 4.02
CA ALA A 166 27.37 -11.23 5.13
C ALA A 166 27.05 -9.96 5.96
N THR A 167 25.77 -9.65 6.13
CA THR A 167 25.32 -8.45 6.85
C THR A 167 23.99 -8.72 7.56
N HIS A 168 23.84 -8.21 8.79
CA HIS A 168 22.58 -8.25 9.55
C HIS A 168 21.94 -9.65 9.64
N GLY A 169 22.76 -10.69 9.83
CA GLY A 169 22.32 -12.09 9.93
C GLY A 169 22.01 -12.76 8.59
N TRP A 170 22.34 -12.13 7.46
CA TRP A 170 22.18 -12.69 6.13
C TRP A 170 23.52 -13.02 5.50
N ASN A 171 23.67 -14.23 4.97
CA ASN A 171 24.82 -14.64 4.16
C ASN A 171 24.33 -15.28 2.85
N ARG A 172 24.82 -14.76 1.72
CA ARG A 172 24.45 -15.25 0.37
C ARG A 172 22.92 -15.35 0.14
N GLY A 173 22.14 -14.43 0.71
CA GLY A 173 20.68 -14.39 0.55
C GLY A 173 19.92 -15.41 1.41
N ILE A 174 20.59 -16.03 2.38
CA ILE A 174 19.99 -16.91 3.39
C ILE A 174 20.15 -16.22 4.75
N GLN A 175 19.09 -16.22 5.55
CA GLN A 175 19.16 -15.80 6.95
C GLN A 175 19.84 -16.90 7.77
N ILE A 176 20.99 -16.60 8.34
CA ILE A 176 21.79 -17.50 9.18
C ILE A 176 21.68 -17.17 10.66
N ASP A 177 21.38 -15.91 11.00
CA ASP A 177 21.18 -15.47 12.37
C ASP A 177 19.80 -14.85 12.56
N ASN A 178 19.19 -15.13 13.71
CA ASN A 178 17.94 -14.48 14.10
C ASN A 178 18.16 -12.98 14.35
N PRO A 179 17.20 -12.11 13.97
CA PRO A 179 17.28 -10.70 14.29
C PRO A 179 17.26 -10.48 15.81
N PRO A 180 18.03 -9.51 16.35
CA PRO A 180 17.90 -9.13 17.74
C PRO A 180 16.51 -8.52 18.00
N ASP A 181 16.02 -8.60 19.24
CA ASP A 181 14.64 -8.18 19.56
C ASP A 181 14.37 -6.71 19.25
N GLY A 182 15.35 -5.83 19.43
CA GLY A 182 15.21 -4.44 19.04
C GLY A 182 15.08 -4.25 17.51
N ALA A 183 15.67 -5.11 16.69
CA ALA A 183 15.45 -5.11 15.24
C ALA A 183 14.05 -5.63 14.88
N LYS A 184 13.56 -6.66 15.58
CA LYS A 184 12.17 -7.13 15.44
C LYS A 184 11.18 -6.00 15.77
N LEU A 185 11.34 -5.36 16.93
CA LEU A 185 10.51 -4.22 17.36
C LEU A 185 10.58 -3.02 16.41
N ARG A 186 11.71 -2.83 15.71
CA ARG A 186 11.84 -1.77 14.70
C ARG A 186 10.89 -1.97 13.53
N VAL A 187 10.84 -3.19 12.98
CA VAL A 187 10.01 -3.52 11.81
C VAL A 187 8.54 -3.72 12.21
N PHE A 188 8.28 -4.45 13.30
CA PHE A 188 6.92 -4.63 13.83
C PHE A 188 6.31 -3.31 14.31
N GLY A 189 7.15 -2.38 14.76
CA GLY A 189 6.75 -1.14 15.40
C GLY A 189 6.42 -1.33 16.88
N HIS A 190 5.81 -0.31 17.48
CA HIS A 190 5.45 -0.33 18.89
C HIS A 190 4.50 -1.50 19.23
N PRO A 191 4.65 -2.19 20.39
CA PRO A 191 3.82 -3.37 20.74
C PRO A 191 2.30 -3.12 20.78
N LYS A 192 1.87 -1.88 21.04
CA LYS A 192 0.44 -1.49 20.99
C LYS A 192 -0.09 -1.24 19.56
N GLY A 193 0.77 -1.35 18.56
CA GLY A 193 0.48 -1.15 17.15
C GLY A 193 0.43 0.31 16.72
N LEU A 194 0.44 0.51 15.41
CA LEU A 194 0.24 1.78 14.77
C LEU A 194 -1.22 2.21 14.92
N GLY A 195 -1.44 3.37 15.54
CA GLY A 195 -2.76 3.93 15.82
C GLY A 195 -2.93 5.33 15.24
N PHE A 196 -4.18 5.79 15.16
CA PHE A 196 -4.48 7.16 14.79
C PHE A 196 -4.01 8.16 15.86
N ASP A 197 -3.34 9.22 15.41
CA ASP A 197 -3.01 10.40 16.21
C ASP A 197 -4.03 11.49 15.91
N LEU A 198 -5.06 11.60 16.74
CA LEU A 198 -6.16 12.56 16.58
C LEU A 198 -5.73 14.04 16.72
N ARG A 199 -4.45 14.29 16.98
CA ARG A 199 -3.87 15.65 17.01
C ARG A 199 -3.41 16.12 15.64
N THR A 200 -3.48 15.31 14.58
CA THR A 200 -3.18 15.77 13.21
C THR A 200 -4.19 16.83 12.77
N SER A 201 -3.78 17.73 11.88
CA SER A 201 -4.65 18.78 11.34
C SER A 201 -5.88 18.18 10.65
N VAL A 202 -5.70 17.14 9.84
CA VAL A 202 -6.80 16.45 9.16
C VAL A 202 -7.77 15.79 10.15
N ALA A 203 -7.27 15.16 11.22
CA ALA A 203 -8.13 14.53 12.21
C ALA A 203 -8.93 15.55 13.01
N ARG A 204 -8.31 16.68 13.38
CA ARG A 204 -9.02 17.79 14.04
C ARG A 204 -10.06 18.44 13.13
N LYS A 205 -9.73 18.61 11.83
CA LYS A 205 -10.63 19.23 10.85
C LYS A 205 -11.87 18.38 10.60
N LEU A 206 -11.69 17.07 10.44
CA LEU A 206 -12.79 16.14 10.14
C LEU A 206 -13.52 15.66 11.39
N GLY A 207 -12.88 15.71 12.56
CA GLY A 207 -13.42 15.29 13.85
C GLY A 207 -13.47 13.77 14.02
N THR A 208 -14.08 13.08 13.06
CA THR A 208 -14.15 11.62 12.97
C THR A 208 -13.66 11.14 11.61
N LEU A 209 -13.28 9.86 11.53
CA LEU A 209 -12.87 9.25 10.27
C LEU A 209 -14.10 9.18 9.34
N PRO A 210 -14.06 9.78 8.14
CA PRO A 210 -15.23 9.84 7.26
C PRO A 210 -15.81 8.47 6.92
N GLU A 211 -17.13 8.37 6.82
CA GLU A 211 -17.80 7.16 6.39
C GLU A 211 -17.58 6.90 4.90
N VAL A 212 -17.17 5.68 4.53
CA VAL A 212 -16.88 5.28 3.15
C VAL A 212 -17.78 4.13 2.73
N LYS A 213 -18.74 4.42 1.86
CA LYS A 213 -19.81 3.49 1.47
C LYS A 213 -19.45 2.55 0.32
N VAL A 214 -18.35 2.80 -0.38
CA VAL A 214 -17.93 2.03 -1.56
C VAL A 214 -17.00 0.86 -1.24
N VAL A 215 -16.44 0.82 -0.02
CA VAL A 215 -15.47 -0.22 0.36
C VAL A 215 -16.19 -1.41 0.96
N THR A 216 -16.06 -2.56 0.30
CA THR A 216 -16.66 -3.84 0.74
C THR A 216 -15.61 -4.85 1.22
N TRP A 217 -14.34 -4.64 0.89
CA TRP A 217 -13.23 -5.46 1.38
C TRP A 217 -12.16 -4.60 2.03
N LEU A 218 -11.70 -5.00 3.22
CA LEU A 218 -10.54 -4.41 3.89
C LEU A 218 -9.47 -5.48 4.09
N LEU A 219 -8.27 -5.23 3.54
CA LEU A 219 -7.13 -6.15 3.57
C LEU A 219 -5.93 -5.47 4.24
N ILE A 220 -5.34 -6.17 5.20
CA ILE A 220 -4.05 -5.84 5.80
C ILE A 220 -3.23 -7.12 5.84
N ARG A 221 -2.38 -7.27 4.83
CA ARG A 221 -1.60 -8.49 4.60
C ARG A 221 -0.37 -8.54 5.49
N ARG A 222 0.14 -9.74 5.73
CA ARG A 222 1.44 -9.98 6.40
C ARG A 222 2.65 -9.59 5.54
N GLN A 223 2.42 -8.90 4.43
CA GLN A 223 3.44 -8.53 3.46
C GLN A 223 4.54 -7.69 4.11
N PHE A 224 4.13 -6.73 4.93
CA PHE A 224 5.01 -5.89 5.74
C PHE A 224 4.64 -6.11 7.20
N TYR A 225 5.62 -6.38 8.04
CA TYR A 225 5.37 -6.88 9.40
C TYR A 225 4.75 -5.86 10.36
N ARG A 226 4.37 -4.68 9.88
CA ARG A 226 3.88 -3.59 10.71
C ARG A 226 2.61 -3.98 11.46
N HIS A 227 2.65 -3.86 12.78
CA HIS A 227 1.49 -4.13 13.62
C HIS A 227 0.53 -2.93 13.64
N PHE A 228 -0.77 -3.19 13.51
CA PHE A 228 -1.83 -2.17 13.58
C PHE A 228 -2.55 -2.27 14.92
N SER A 229 -2.81 -1.12 15.52
CA SER A 229 -3.56 -1.05 16.78
C SER A 229 -5.02 -1.39 16.50
N VAL A 230 -5.54 -2.45 17.11
CA VAL A 230 -6.96 -2.82 16.98
C VAL A 230 -7.86 -1.68 17.50
N PRO A 231 -7.74 -1.19 18.75
CA PRO A 231 -8.64 -0.16 19.25
C PRO A 231 -8.42 1.23 18.64
N LYS A 232 -7.19 1.54 18.20
CA LYS A 232 -6.82 2.90 17.76
C LYS A 232 -6.68 3.08 16.24
N ALA A 233 -6.78 2.02 15.45
CA ALA A 233 -6.76 2.09 13.98
C ALA A 233 -7.84 1.21 13.37
N LEU A 234 -7.78 -0.11 13.59
CA LEU A 234 -8.68 -1.05 12.90
C LEU A 234 -10.15 -0.85 13.29
N GLY A 235 -10.44 -0.72 14.58
CA GLY A 235 -11.78 -0.48 15.08
C GLY A 235 -12.43 0.76 14.46
N PRO A 236 -11.80 1.94 14.54
CA PRO A 236 -12.31 3.14 13.88
C PRO A 236 -12.44 2.99 12.35
N MET A 237 -11.49 2.34 11.68
CA MET A 237 -11.60 2.06 10.24
C MET A 237 -12.83 1.22 9.92
N ILE A 238 -13.02 0.08 10.59
CA ILE A 238 -14.16 -0.83 10.37
C ILE A 238 -15.48 -0.10 10.61
N LYS A 239 -15.58 0.72 11.66
CA LYS A 239 -16.78 1.52 11.95
C LYS A 239 -17.10 2.53 10.85
N SER A 240 -16.09 3.06 10.16
CA SER A 240 -16.24 3.98 9.05
C SER A 240 -16.54 3.28 7.71
N LEU A 241 -16.63 1.93 7.67
CA LEU A 241 -16.92 1.16 6.46
C LEU A 241 -18.28 0.43 6.60
N PRO A 242 -19.42 1.12 6.43
CA PRO A 242 -20.76 0.58 6.71
C PRO A 242 -21.18 -0.59 5.80
N ARG A 243 -20.50 -0.76 4.66
CA ARG A 243 -20.74 -1.83 3.70
C ARG A 243 -19.61 -2.86 3.67
N LEU A 244 -18.80 -2.92 4.73
CA LEU A 244 -17.73 -3.90 4.81
C LEU A 244 -18.29 -5.32 4.94
N GLU A 245 -18.03 -6.15 3.95
CA GLU A 245 -18.45 -7.56 3.90
C GLU A 245 -17.30 -8.49 4.27
N HIS A 246 -16.07 -8.11 3.92
CA HIS A 246 -14.88 -8.95 4.09
C HIS A 246 -13.74 -8.20 4.76
N LEU A 247 -13.20 -8.79 5.83
CA LEU A 247 -12.02 -8.29 6.53
C LEU A 247 -10.95 -9.39 6.56
N SER A 248 -9.76 -9.08 6.04
CA SER A 248 -8.57 -9.89 6.25
C SER A 248 -7.51 -9.08 6.98
N TYR A 249 -7.15 -9.51 8.18
CA TYR A 249 -6.02 -8.98 8.93
C TYR A 249 -5.06 -10.11 9.27
N GLU A 250 -3.87 -10.05 8.67
CA GLU A 250 -2.83 -11.06 8.82
C GLU A 250 -1.63 -10.49 9.63
N PRO A 251 -1.76 -10.33 10.96
CA PRO A 251 -0.65 -9.85 11.77
C PRO A 251 0.50 -10.86 11.76
N TRP A 252 1.74 -10.38 11.90
CA TRP A 252 2.85 -11.28 12.20
C TRP A 252 2.65 -11.85 13.61
N ARG A 253 2.67 -13.18 13.71
CA ARG A 253 2.72 -13.92 14.97
C ARG A 253 4.16 -14.41 15.07
N GLY A 254 4.86 -13.97 16.12
CA GLY A 254 6.31 -14.12 16.31
C GLY A 254 6.85 -15.50 15.97
#